data_AF-A0A843H851-F1
#
_entry.id   AF-A0A843H851-F1
#
_cell.length_a   1.000
_cell.length_b   1.000
_cell.length_c   1.000
_cell.angle_alpha   90.00
_cell.angle_beta   90.00
_cell.angle_gamma   90.00
#
_symmetry.space_group_name_H-M   'P 1'
#
loop_
_entity.id
_entity.type
_entity.pdbx_description
1 polymer ?
#
loop_
_entity_poly.entity_id
_entity_poly.type
_entity_poly.pdbx_seq_one_letter_code
_entity_poly.pdbx_strand_id
1 'polypeptide(L)'
;MDYIRTYFDKLGIKITPQVCRNMNLLVTQWETKGTHPLTLNSQLLGVYTFAFSEADRTGLFHTVELEEPDVKAIIKDCSKAHYPSPIVLSRKVTSDPFNLLCIYLIYKAHVDLKRERIIAEQFCLNVAKYFYYKMLASLINHYFPHKADEHVMQAVVSSMSKRWDIATYGTWKKVIEERCRIMLSSNPKENIHSKAISSFSPDKGILYLVSDQQTRLRDRVNLIATDYYNYHADGMKINSQKATTTDIEGEKILVERDSTIDSAILRVTMDLVSINTWIDNKLAMSVCSQFSRLNYPLFRRTLEAISNRAAIQMKERKFDLEKKKNNRIEYVGLKSLIKAILQYTFEYCQKNGINVQSKLQVYIAAKKRFSATYTKEQKVIDTRDSLFKILKDEHVSNKNTTLITLRNAAILYIVAKCLRSI
;
A
#
# COMPACT_ATOMS: atom_id res chain seq x y z
N MET A 1 2.24 -19.18 -40.75
CA MET A 1 3.45 -20.00 -40.60
C MET A 1 3.73 -20.03 -39.12
N ASP A 2 3.93 -21.25 -38.60
CA ASP A 2 3.89 -21.54 -37.17
C ASP A 2 5.21 -22.24 -36.79
N TYR A 3 6.33 -21.69 -37.25
CA TYR A 3 7.63 -22.36 -37.11
C TYR A 3 8.14 -22.25 -35.67
N ILE A 4 7.81 -21.18 -34.93
CA ILE A 4 8.21 -21.06 -33.53
C ILE A 4 7.65 -22.25 -32.75
N ARG A 5 6.38 -22.60 -32.96
CA ARG A 5 5.79 -23.81 -32.40
C ARG A 5 6.54 -25.07 -32.79
N THR A 6 6.83 -25.26 -34.08
CA THR A 6 7.56 -26.44 -34.56
C THR A 6 8.93 -26.61 -33.88
N TYR A 7 9.66 -25.53 -33.61
CA TYR A 7 10.92 -25.62 -32.88
C TYR A 7 10.72 -25.89 -31.40
N PHE A 8 9.77 -25.23 -30.74
CA PHE A 8 9.46 -25.48 -29.32
C PHE A 8 8.93 -26.90 -29.08
N ASP A 9 8.18 -27.48 -30.03
CA ASP A 9 7.71 -28.87 -29.96
C ASP A 9 8.89 -29.87 -29.90
N LYS A 10 10.09 -29.52 -30.40
CA LYS A 10 11.30 -30.36 -30.31
C LYS A 10 11.85 -30.48 -28.89
N LEU A 11 11.46 -29.58 -27.96
CA LEU A 11 11.86 -29.67 -26.56
C LEU A 11 11.26 -30.89 -25.85
N GLY A 12 10.23 -31.53 -26.43
CA GLY A 12 9.65 -32.75 -25.86
C GLY A 12 8.94 -32.56 -24.51
N ILE A 13 8.68 -31.32 -24.09
CA ILE A 13 8.01 -31.00 -22.82
C ILE A 13 6.65 -31.70 -22.76
N LYS A 14 6.36 -32.35 -21.63
CA LYS A 14 5.04 -32.89 -21.30
C LYS A 14 4.55 -32.35 -19.97
N ILE A 15 3.34 -31.80 -19.94
CA ILE A 15 2.73 -31.32 -18.70
C ILE A 15 2.06 -32.49 -17.99
N THR A 16 2.74 -33.01 -16.95
CA THR A 16 2.23 -34.09 -16.10
C THR A 16 1.63 -33.52 -14.81
N PRO A 17 0.85 -34.31 -14.05
CA PRO A 17 0.41 -33.91 -12.71
C PRO A 17 1.58 -33.56 -11.77
N GLN A 18 2.75 -34.17 -11.94
CA GLN A 18 3.95 -33.83 -11.16
C GLN A 18 4.47 -32.43 -11.50
N VAL A 19 4.57 -32.11 -12.80
CA VAL A 19 4.94 -30.77 -13.27
C VAL A 19 3.96 -29.72 -12.73
N CYS A 20 2.66 -30.04 -12.67
CA CYS A 20 1.65 -29.15 -12.10
C CYS A 20 1.87 -28.87 -10.62
N ARG A 21 2.17 -29.92 -9.82
CA ARG A 21 2.49 -29.78 -8.40
C ARG A 21 3.77 -28.96 -8.19
N ASN A 22 4.81 -29.24 -8.97
CA ASN A 22 6.08 -28.53 -8.91
C ASN A 22 5.90 -27.03 -9.24
N MET A 23 5.13 -26.71 -10.27
CA MET A 23 4.82 -25.32 -10.63
C MET A 23 4.04 -24.60 -9.52
N ASN A 24 3.07 -25.27 -8.90
CA ASN A 24 2.34 -24.69 -7.77
C ASN A 24 3.26 -24.42 -6.57
N LEU A 25 4.17 -25.34 -6.27
CA LEU A 25 5.17 -25.17 -5.23
C LEU A 25 6.11 -24.00 -5.55
N LEU A 26 6.60 -23.91 -6.78
CA LEU A 26 7.49 -22.83 -7.23
C LEU A 26 6.84 -21.45 -7.06
N VAL A 27 5.59 -21.29 -7.49
CA VAL A 27 4.84 -20.02 -7.31
C VAL A 27 4.64 -19.73 -5.83
N THR A 28 4.23 -20.72 -5.04
CA THR A 28 3.98 -20.52 -3.60
C THR A 28 5.25 -20.14 -2.86
N GLN A 29 6.37 -20.81 -3.12
CA GLN A 29 7.67 -20.49 -2.54
C GLN A 29 8.11 -19.08 -2.92
N TRP A 30 7.89 -18.67 -4.16
CA TRP A 30 8.23 -17.33 -4.60
C TRP A 30 7.35 -16.26 -3.93
N GLU A 31 6.04 -16.49 -3.80
CA GLU A 31 5.12 -15.56 -3.14
C GLU A 31 5.43 -15.38 -1.65
N THR A 32 5.93 -16.42 -0.98
CA THR A 32 6.25 -16.41 0.46
C THR A 32 7.70 -16.05 0.78
N LYS A 33 8.55 -15.87 -0.25
CA LYS A 33 9.97 -15.55 -0.09
C LYS A 33 10.18 -14.17 0.52
N GLY A 34 10.88 -14.12 1.66
CA GLY A 34 11.35 -12.88 2.27
C GLY A 34 10.24 -11.84 2.45
N THR A 35 10.40 -10.68 1.82
CA THR A 35 9.44 -9.56 1.89
C THR A 35 8.41 -9.54 0.77
N HIS A 36 8.37 -10.56 -0.11
CA HIS A 36 7.37 -10.63 -1.18
C HIS A 36 5.92 -10.58 -0.69
N PRO A 37 5.55 -11.23 0.43
CA PRO A 37 4.20 -11.11 0.99
C PRO A 37 3.79 -9.68 1.32
N LEU A 38 4.73 -8.82 1.72
CA LEU A 38 4.45 -7.43 2.08
C LEU A 38 4.08 -6.60 0.86
N THR A 39 4.78 -6.79 -0.26
CA THR A 39 4.43 -6.16 -1.55
C THR A 39 3.13 -6.75 -2.12
N LEU A 40 3.00 -8.09 -2.14
CA LEU A 40 1.88 -8.77 -2.76
C LEU A 40 0.55 -8.56 -2.03
N ASN A 41 0.57 -8.44 -0.70
CA ASN A 41 -0.64 -8.25 0.12
C ASN A 41 -0.87 -6.78 0.52
N SER A 42 -0.16 -5.83 -0.09
CA SER A 42 -0.40 -4.40 0.10
C SER A 42 -0.69 -3.70 -1.23
N GLN A 43 -1.01 -2.41 -1.13
CA GLN A 43 -1.13 -1.50 -2.27
C GLN A 43 0.22 -0.86 -2.64
N LEU A 44 1.23 -1.01 -1.79
CA LEU A 44 2.47 -0.24 -1.85
C LEU A 44 3.46 -0.91 -2.81
N LEU A 45 3.91 -0.17 -3.82
CA LEU A 45 5.00 -0.58 -4.69
C LEU A 45 6.34 -0.02 -4.23
N GLY A 46 7.42 -0.74 -4.50
CA GLY A 46 8.79 -0.25 -4.30
C GLY A 46 9.24 -0.11 -2.84
N VAL A 47 8.35 -0.16 -1.85
CA VAL A 47 8.69 0.00 -0.42
C VAL A 47 9.51 -1.19 0.09
N TYR A 48 9.06 -2.39 -0.20
CA TYR A 48 9.71 -3.62 0.24
C TYR A 48 10.59 -4.21 -0.87
N THR A 49 11.62 -4.95 -0.47
CA THR A 49 12.46 -5.68 -1.43
C THR A 49 11.59 -6.66 -2.21
N PHE A 50 11.64 -6.59 -3.53
CA PHE A 50 10.83 -7.42 -4.41
C PHE A 50 11.62 -7.74 -5.67
N ALA A 51 12.24 -8.91 -5.69
CA ALA A 51 13.23 -9.25 -6.70
C ALA A 51 12.95 -10.62 -7.30
N PHE A 52 13.27 -10.75 -8.58
CA PHE A 52 13.25 -12.02 -9.29
C PHE A 52 14.69 -12.40 -9.61
N SER A 53 15.24 -13.34 -8.85
CA SER A 53 16.64 -13.76 -8.94
C SER A 53 16.85 -14.79 -10.05
N GLU A 54 18.10 -15.00 -10.44
CA GLU A 54 18.46 -16.08 -11.37
C GLU A 54 18.03 -17.46 -10.86
N ALA A 55 18.10 -17.71 -9.54
CA ALA A 55 17.58 -18.95 -8.96
C ALA A 55 16.07 -19.14 -9.19
N ASP A 56 15.29 -18.05 -9.12
CA ASP A 56 13.85 -18.07 -9.41
C ASP A 56 13.63 -18.36 -10.91
N ARG A 57 14.44 -17.75 -11.78
CA ARG A 57 14.42 -18.00 -13.23
C ARG A 57 14.69 -19.47 -13.54
N THR A 58 15.79 -20.01 -13.02
CA THR A 58 16.20 -21.41 -13.20
C THR A 58 15.13 -22.38 -12.68
N GLY A 59 14.44 -22.03 -11.59
CA GLY A 59 13.37 -22.85 -11.02
C GLY A 59 12.26 -23.22 -12.02
N LEU A 60 11.91 -22.33 -12.97
CA LEU A 60 10.94 -22.65 -14.02
C LEU A 60 11.46 -23.73 -14.97
N PHE A 61 12.72 -23.62 -15.41
CA PHE A 61 13.32 -24.57 -16.34
C PHE A 61 13.44 -25.96 -15.71
N HIS A 62 13.94 -26.03 -14.47
CA HIS A 62 13.98 -27.29 -13.70
C HIS A 62 12.59 -27.91 -13.48
N THR A 63 11.54 -27.09 -13.30
CA THR A 63 10.17 -27.59 -13.11
C THR A 63 9.68 -28.41 -14.31
N VAL A 64 10.21 -28.14 -15.50
CA VAL A 64 9.86 -28.82 -16.76
C VAL A 64 11.02 -29.65 -17.31
N GLU A 65 12.01 -29.97 -16.47
CA GLU A 65 13.17 -30.81 -16.81
C GLU A 65 13.95 -30.30 -18.03
N LEU A 66 14.13 -28.98 -18.11
CA LEU A 66 14.90 -28.32 -19.16
C LEU A 66 16.01 -27.46 -18.57
N GLU A 67 16.99 -27.16 -19.43
CA GLU A 67 17.99 -26.14 -19.18
C GLU A 67 17.72 -24.91 -20.08
N GLU A 68 17.99 -23.71 -19.56
CA GLU A 68 17.77 -22.47 -20.32
C GLU A 68 18.54 -22.41 -21.67
N PRO A 69 19.79 -22.92 -21.77
CA PRO A 69 20.52 -23.00 -23.04
C PRO A 69 19.76 -23.71 -24.17
N ASP A 70 18.94 -24.72 -23.87
CA ASP A 70 18.17 -25.46 -24.88
C ASP A 70 17.14 -24.53 -25.55
N VAL A 71 16.44 -23.74 -24.73
CA VAL A 71 15.47 -22.75 -25.21
C VAL A 71 16.17 -21.61 -25.95
N LYS A 72 17.36 -21.19 -25.49
CA LYS A 72 18.19 -20.19 -26.20
C LYS A 72 18.60 -20.67 -27.59
N ALA A 73 18.98 -21.94 -27.74
CA ALA A 73 19.34 -22.53 -29.02
C ALA A 73 18.16 -22.49 -30.01
N ILE A 74 16.96 -22.86 -29.54
CA ILE A 74 15.73 -22.75 -30.33
C ILE A 74 15.42 -21.31 -30.75
N ILE A 75 15.54 -20.36 -29.83
CA ILE A 75 15.30 -18.95 -30.13
C ILE A 75 16.28 -18.43 -31.19
N LYS A 76 17.55 -18.84 -31.10
CA LYS A 76 18.56 -18.53 -32.11
C LYS A 76 18.17 -19.11 -33.48
N ASP A 77 17.68 -20.33 -33.55
CA ASP A 77 17.18 -20.90 -34.79
C ASP A 77 15.98 -20.16 -35.35
N CYS A 78 15.04 -19.76 -34.50
CA CYS A 78 13.86 -18.96 -34.85
C CYS A 78 14.18 -17.50 -35.23
N SER A 79 15.43 -17.04 -35.04
CA SER A 79 15.89 -15.68 -35.38
C SER A 79 16.41 -15.54 -36.82
N LYS A 80 16.54 -16.65 -37.55
CA LYS A 80 17.10 -16.66 -38.90
C LYS A 80 16.25 -15.83 -39.87
N ALA A 81 16.91 -15.04 -40.72
CA ALA A 81 16.30 -14.01 -41.55
C ALA A 81 15.34 -14.53 -42.63
N HIS A 82 15.38 -15.83 -42.95
CA HIS A 82 14.47 -16.42 -43.94
C HIS A 82 13.04 -16.62 -43.42
N TYR A 83 12.80 -16.44 -42.12
CA TYR A 83 11.46 -16.52 -41.55
C TYR A 83 10.66 -15.22 -41.78
N PRO A 84 9.34 -15.28 -42.04
CA PRO A 84 8.51 -14.08 -42.24
C PRO A 84 8.33 -13.20 -40.99
N SER A 85 8.58 -13.72 -39.80
CA SER A 85 8.43 -12.99 -38.53
C SER A 85 9.49 -13.43 -37.52
N PRO A 86 10.79 -13.29 -37.85
CA PRO A 86 11.89 -13.85 -37.08
C PRO A 86 11.92 -13.28 -35.67
N ILE A 87 12.38 -14.08 -34.71
CA ILE A 87 12.62 -13.57 -33.35
C ILE A 87 13.82 -12.63 -33.42
N VAL A 88 13.56 -11.34 -33.17
CA VAL A 88 14.62 -10.32 -33.19
C VAL A 88 15.38 -10.37 -31.86
N LEU A 89 16.61 -10.88 -31.88
CA LEU A 89 17.42 -11.10 -30.67
C LEU A 89 17.76 -9.81 -29.90
N SER A 90 17.75 -8.64 -30.55
CA SER A 90 17.95 -7.35 -29.87
C SER A 90 16.75 -6.93 -29.01
N ARG A 91 15.55 -7.51 -29.23
CA ARG A 91 14.34 -7.22 -28.46
C ARG A 91 14.27 -8.07 -27.20
N LYS A 92 14.97 -7.62 -26.15
CA LYS A 92 15.15 -8.33 -24.87
C LYS A 92 13.90 -8.98 -24.27
N VAL A 93 12.71 -8.42 -24.46
CA VAL A 93 11.46 -8.97 -23.90
C VAL A 93 10.91 -10.12 -24.75
N THR A 94 10.85 -9.95 -26.06
CA THR A 94 10.26 -10.93 -26.99
C THR A 94 11.23 -12.04 -27.40
N SER A 95 12.53 -11.84 -27.18
CA SER A 95 13.58 -12.86 -27.38
C SER A 95 14.02 -13.54 -26.10
N ASP A 96 13.36 -13.26 -24.96
CA ASP A 96 13.74 -13.86 -23.68
C ASP A 96 13.25 -15.32 -23.57
N PRO A 97 14.14 -16.29 -23.29
CA PRO A 97 13.80 -17.71 -23.16
C PRO A 97 12.69 -17.99 -22.15
N PHE A 98 12.78 -17.39 -20.96
CA PHE A 98 11.80 -17.58 -19.91
C PHE A 98 10.40 -17.10 -20.33
N ASN A 99 10.31 -15.90 -20.92
CA ASN A 99 9.05 -15.31 -21.35
C ASN A 99 8.35 -16.19 -22.40
N LEU A 100 9.09 -16.65 -23.42
CA LEU A 100 8.55 -17.51 -24.46
C LEU A 100 8.18 -18.90 -23.92
N LEU A 101 9.01 -19.46 -23.04
CA LEU A 101 8.71 -20.72 -22.36
C LEU A 101 7.41 -20.63 -21.57
N CYS A 102 7.16 -19.57 -20.80
CA CYS A 102 5.90 -19.40 -20.06
C CYS A 102 4.68 -19.50 -20.99
N ILE A 103 4.69 -18.80 -22.13
CA ILE A 103 3.57 -18.85 -23.08
C ILE A 103 3.43 -20.26 -23.68
N TYR A 104 4.54 -20.90 -24.00
CA TYR A 104 4.54 -22.26 -24.53
C TYR A 104 3.97 -23.27 -23.53
N LEU A 105 4.32 -23.17 -22.25
CA LEU A 105 3.80 -24.05 -21.20
C LEU A 105 2.28 -23.92 -21.03
N ILE A 106 1.73 -22.71 -21.16
CA ILE A 106 0.28 -22.48 -21.13
C ILE A 106 -0.41 -23.22 -22.30
N TYR A 107 0.13 -23.08 -23.51
CA TYR A 107 -0.35 -23.84 -24.67
C TYR A 107 -0.24 -25.36 -24.44
N LYS A 108 0.91 -25.82 -23.95
CA LYS A 108 1.18 -27.25 -23.70
C LYS A 108 0.22 -27.85 -22.69
N ALA A 109 -0.18 -27.11 -21.66
CA ALA A 109 -1.19 -27.55 -20.73
C ALA A 109 -2.57 -27.73 -21.39
N HIS A 110 -2.96 -26.86 -22.33
CA HIS A 110 -4.20 -27.04 -23.09
C HIS A 110 -4.20 -28.29 -23.97
N VAL A 111 -3.02 -28.71 -24.46
CA VAL A 111 -2.86 -29.92 -25.26
C VAL A 111 -2.82 -31.17 -24.37
N ASP A 112 -1.91 -31.20 -23.41
CA ASP A 112 -1.58 -32.40 -22.63
C ASP A 112 -2.66 -32.70 -21.57
N LEU A 113 -3.30 -31.67 -21.00
CA LEU A 113 -4.30 -31.78 -19.93
C LEU A 113 -5.72 -31.50 -20.43
N LYS A 114 -6.00 -31.73 -21.72
CA LYS A 114 -7.31 -31.44 -22.34
C LYS A 114 -8.51 -32.06 -21.60
N ARG A 115 -8.31 -33.21 -20.93
CA ARG A 115 -9.34 -33.91 -20.14
C ARG A 115 -9.38 -33.50 -18.66
N GLU A 116 -8.35 -32.81 -18.17
CA GLU A 116 -8.16 -32.45 -16.76
C GLU A 116 -8.28 -30.94 -16.58
N ARG A 117 -9.42 -30.39 -17.01
CA ARG A 117 -9.62 -28.94 -17.16
C ARG A 117 -9.27 -28.12 -15.92
N ILE A 118 -9.65 -28.57 -14.72
CA ILE A 118 -9.37 -27.86 -13.46
C ILE A 118 -7.85 -27.79 -13.20
N ILE A 119 -7.13 -28.90 -13.43
CA ILE A 119 -5.67 -28.96 -13.25
C ILE A 119 -4.99 -28.08 -14.29
N ALA A 120 -5.45 -28.12 -15.54
CA ALA A 120 -4.96 -27.29 -16.62
C ALA A 120 -5.14 -25.78 -16.31
N GLU A 121 -6.33 -25.37 -15.87
CA GLU A 121 -6.63 -23.98 -15.51
C GLU A 121 -5.74 -23.48 -14.37
N GLN A 122 -5.55 -24.29 -13.32
CA GLN A 122 -4.67 -23.95 -12.20
C GLN A 122 -3.20 -23.85 -12.62
N PHE A 123 -2.73 -24.78 -13.47
CA PHE A 123 -1.38 -24.74 -14.01
C PHE A 123 -1.15 -23.49 -14.86
N CYS A 124 -2.06 -23.20 -15.79
CA CYS A 124 -1.98 -22.01 -16.63
C CYS A 124 -1.97 -20.73 -15.81
N LEU A 125 -2.81 -20.64 -14.77
CA LEU A 125 -2.83 -19.51 -13.84
C LEU A 125 -1.49 -19.36 -13.12
N ASN A 126 -0.91 -20.44 -12.63
CA ASN A 126 0.39 -20.42 -11.94
C ASN A 126 1.53 -19.97 -12.87
N VAL A 127 1.58 -20.50 -14.10
CA VAL A 127 2.58 -20.06 -15.11
C VAL A 127 2.41 -18.59 -15.46
N ALA A 128 1.17 -18.13 -15.68
CA ALA A 128 0.88 -16.74 -15.96
C ALA A 128 1.28 -15.82 -14.79
N LYS A 129 0.99 -16.21 -13.54
CA LYS A 129 1.42 -15.46 -12.35
C LYS A 129 2.94 -15.34 -12.29
N TYR A 130 3.65 -16.45 -12.52
CA TYR A 130 5.12 -16.46 -12.49
C TYR A 130 5.74 -15.56 -13.58
N PHE A 131 5.17 -15.59 -14.78
CA PHE A 131 5.50 -14.68 -15.88
C PHE A 131 5.31 -13.21 -15.49
N TYR A 132 4.16 -12.88 -14.89
CA TYR A 132 3.87 -11.54 -14.40
C TYR A 132 4.77 -11.10 -13.24
N TYR A 133 5.12 -12.00 -12.34
CA TYR A 133 5.99 -11.74 -11.20
C TYR A 133 7.40 -11.35 -11.61
N LYS A 134 8.00 -12.05 -12.58
CA LYS A 134 9.29 -11.65 -13.16
C LYS A 134 9.23 -10.22 -13.69
N MET A 135 8.22 -9.91 -14.51
CA MET A 135 8.11 -8.58 -15.11
C MET A 135 7.84 -7.48 -14.08
N LEU A 136 6.95 -7.74 -13.12
CA LEU A 136 6.63 -6.80 -12.05
C LEU A 136 7.88 -6.50 -11.20
N ALA A 137 8.62 -7.54 -10.79
CA ALA A 137 9.85 -7.35 -10.03
C ALA A 137 10.90 -6.57 -10.81
N SER A 138 11.08 -6.86 -12.10
CA SER A 138 12.00 -6.09 -12.95
C SER A 138 11.59 -4.61 -13.05
N LEU A 139 10.29 -4.33 -13.19
CA LEU A 139 9.77 -2.96 -13.25
C LEU A 139 9.92 -2.22 -11.92
N ILE A 140 9.60 -2.87 -10.79
CA ILE A 140 9.74 -2.27 -9.46
C ILE A 140 11.20 -1.87 -9.22
N ASN A 141 12.15 -2.76 -9.49
CA ASN A 141 13.57 -2.46 -9.28
C ASN A 141 14.10 -1.39 -10.26
N HIS A 142 13.49 -1.26 -11.44
CA HIS A 142 13.82 -0.19 -12.37
C HIS A 142 13.31 1.18 -11.92
N TYR A 143 12.04 1.26 -11.51
CA TYR A 143 11.41 2.52 -11.09
C TYR A 143 11.72 2.92 -9.65
N PHE A 144 12.14 1.99 -8.79
CA PHE A 144 12.42 2.26 -7.37
C PHE A 144 13.76 1.64 -6.95
N PRO A 145 14.89 2.05 -7.56
CA PRO A 145 16.20 1.43 -7.31
C PRO A 145 16.67 1.57 -5.85
N HIS A 146 16.22 2.62 -5.15
CA HIS A 146 16.55 2.90 -3.74
C HIS A 146 15.39 2.59 -2.77
N LYS A 147 14.42 1.79 -3.22
CA LYS A 147 13.11 1.63 -2.59
C LYS A 147 12.31 2.94 -2.56
N ALA A 148 11.00 2.79 -2.51
CA ALA A 148 10.09 3.91 -2.32
C ALA A 148 9.99 4.24 -0.82
N ASP A 149 9.98 5.53 -0.51
CA ASP A 149 9.52 6.01 0.80
C ASP A 149 8.07 5.57 1.04
N GLU A 150 7.84 4.89 2.16
CA GLU A 150 6.54 4.31 2.48
C GLU A 150 5.45 5.37 2.65
N HIS A 151 5.77 6.51 3.27
CA HIS A 151 4.80 7.58 3.53
C HIS A 151 4.38 8.26 2.23
N VAL A 152 5.33 8.54 1.34
CA VAL A 152 5.04 9.11 0.02
C VAL A 152 4.21 8.12 -0.80
N MET A 153 4.55 6.83 -0.78
CA MET A 153 3.78 5.81 -1.50
C MET A 153 2.36 5.63 -0.94
N GLN A 154 2.19 5.73 0.39
CA GLN A 154 0.86 5.72 1.02
C GLN A 154 0.02 6.93 0.61
N ALA A 155 0.62 8.12 0.48
CA ALA A 155 -0.07 9.32 0.01
C ALA A 155 -0.52 9.17 -1.45
N VAL A 156 0.36 8.64 -2.31
CA VAL A 156 0.06 8.32 -3.71
C VAL A 156 -1.11 7.37 -3.79
N VAL A 157 -1.05 6.25 -3.08
CA VAL A 157 -2.15 5.26 -3.02
C VAL A 157 -3.45 5.87 -2.48
N SER A 158 -3.40 6.71 -1.45
CA SER A 158 -4.59 7.37 -0.88
C SER A 158 -5.22 8.38 -1.83
N SER A 159 -4.43 8.97 -2.73
CA SER A 159 -4.89 9.89 -3.77
C SER A 159 -5.50 9.18 -4.98
N MET A 160 -5.24 7.87 -5.14
CA MET A 160 -5.77 7.11 -6.26
C MET A 160 -7.29 6.97 -6.18
N SER A 161 -7.95 7.32 -7.27
CA SER A 161 -9.38 7.02 -7.44
C SER A 161 -9.61 5.54 -7.75
N LYS A 162 -10.87 5.08 -7.68
CA LYS A 162 -11.28 3.72 -8.10
C LYS A 162 -10.99 3.39 -9.58
N ARG A 163 -10.52 4.34 -10.39
CA ARG A 163 -10.12 4.08 -11.78
C ARG A 163 -8.83 3.26 -11.90
N TRP A 164 -8.07 3.13 -10.82
CA TRP A 164 -6.82 2.37 -10.79
C TRP A 164 -7.08 0.93 -10.35
N ASP A 165 -6.50 -0.06 -11.05
CA ASP A 165 -6.64 -1.48 -10.70
C ASP A 165 -6.26 -1.74 -9.24
N ILE A 166 -5.15 -1.15 -8.76
CA ILE A 166 -4.70 -1.36 -7.39
C ILE A 166 -5.64 -0.78 -6.34
N ALA A 167 -6.31 0.34 -6.64
CA ALA A 167 -7.34 0.94 -5.78
C ALA A 167 -8.66 0.13 -5.80
N THR A 168 -8.93 -0.58 -6.90
CA THR A 168 -10.12 -1.44 -7.05
C THR A 168 -9.93 -2.80 -6.39
N TYR A 169 -8.82 -3.50 -6.70
CA TYR A 169 -8.56 -4.86 -6.24
C TYR A 169 -7.90 -4.92 -4.86
N GLY A 170 -7.26 -3.82 -4.44
CA GLY A 170 -6.77 -3.61 -3.09
C GLY A 170 -5.42 -4.23 -2.77
N THR A 171 -4.93 -5.23 -3.52
CA THR A 171 -3.57 -5.78 -3.36
C THR A 171 -2.94 -6.14 -4.69
N TRP A 172 -1.61 -6.06 -4.79
CA TRP A 172 -0.89 -6.44 -6.01
C TRP A 172 -1.08 -7.88 -6.41
N LYS A 173 -1.24 -8.80 -5.45
CA LYS A 173 -1.59 -10.19 -5.74
C LYS A 173 -2.91 -10.29 -6.51
N LYS A 174 -3.95 -9.61 -6.04
CA LYS A 174 -5.26 -9.61 -6.72
C LYS A 174 -5.21 -8.94 -8.08
N VAL A 175 -4.46 -7.83 -8.22
CA VAL A 175 -4.22 -7.20 -9.52
C VAL A 175 -3.57 -8.19 -10.49
N ILE A 176 -2.50 -8.87 -10.09
CA ILE A 176 -1.81 -9.84 -10.94
C ILE A 176 -2.72 -11.02 -11.28
N GLU A 177 -3.45 -11.58 -10.30
CA GLU A 177 -4.37 -12.69 -10.54
C GLU A 177 -5.45 -12.33 -11.55
N GLU A 178 -6.04 -11.14 -11.44
CA GLU A 178 -7.05 -10.70 -12.39
C GLU A 178 -6.48 -10.48 -13.79
N ARG A 179 -5.27 -9.90 -13.88
CA ARG A 179 -4.57 -9.75 -15.15
C ARG A 179 -4.23 -11.10 -15.79
N CYS A 180 -3.87 -12.09 -14.98
CA CYS A 180 -3.68 -13.47 -15.46
C CYS A 180 -4.99 -14.08 -15.96
N ARG A 181 -6.11 -13.88 -15.27
CA ARG A 181 -7.42 -14.35 -15.74
C ARG A 181 -7.82 -13.72 -17.07
N ILE A 182 -7.63 -12.41 -17.22
CA ILE A 182 -7.88 -11.71 -18.49
C ILE A 182 -6.96 -12.26 -19.58
N MET A 183 -5.67 -12.43 -19.30
CA MET A 183 -4.72 -13.03 -20.26
C MET A 183 -5.14 -14.44 -20.68
N LEU A 184 -5.68 -15.25 -19.76
CA LEU A 184 -6.11 -16.62 -20.04
C LEU A 184 -7.56 -16.72 -20.56
N SER A 185 -8.28 -15.61 -20.66
CA SER A 185 -9.66 -15.61 -21.12
C SER A 185 -9.75 -16.07 -22.57
N SER A 186 -10.67 -17.00 -22.83
CA SER A 186 -11.01 -17.44 -24.18
C SER A 186 -11.88 -16.41 -24.92
N ASN A 187 -12.42 -15.42 -24.23
CA ASN A 187 -13.27 -14.39 -24.82
C ASN A 187 -12.42 -13.39 -25.63
N PRO A 188 -12.56 -13.31 -26.97
CA PRO A 188 -11.77 -12.40 -27.79
C PRO A 188 -12.00 -10.91 -27.48
N LYS A 189 -13.14 -10.57 -26.86
CA LYS A 189 -13.42 -9.18 -26.42
C LYS A 189 -12.57 -8.77 -25.21
N GLU A 190 -12.20 -9.73 -24.37
CA GLU A 190 -11.34 -9.51 -23.20
C GLU A 190 -9.86 -9.74 -23.52
N ASN A 191 -9.59 -10.72 -24.40
CA ASN A 191 -8.26 -11.16 -24.75
C ASN A 191 -8.09 -11.33 -26.27
N ILE A 192 -7.50 -10.32 -26.89
CA ILE A 192 -7.17 -10.32 -28.32
C ILE A 192 -6.13 -11.40 -28.69
N HIS A 193 -5.44 -11.98 -27.71
CA HIS A 193 -4.37 -12.98 -27.91
C HIS A 193 -4.83 -14.41 -27.66
N SER A 194 -6.14 -14.66 -27.47
CA SER A 194 -6.69 -15.98 -27.14
C SER A 194 -6.26 -17.08 -28.12
N LYS A 195 -6.15 -16.77 -29.41
CA LYS A 195 -5.62 -17.68 -30.44
C LYS A 195 -4.15 -18.02 -30.22
N ALA A 196 -3.31 -17.02 -29.94
CA ALA A 196 -1.89 -17.21 -29.68
C ALA A 196 -1.64 -18.08 -28.44
N ILE A 197 -2.48 -17.95 -27.42
CA ILE A 197 -2.38 -18.76 -26.20
C ILE A 197 -2.85 -20.20 -26.42
N SER A 198 -3.99 -20.39 -27.08
CA SER A 198 -4.59 -21.73 -27.25
C SER A 198 -3.87 -22.59 -28.28
N SER A 199 -3.20 -21.99 -29.27
CA SER A 199 -2.57 -22.71 -30.38
C SER A 199 -1.05 -22.54 -30.49
N PHE A 200 -0.47 -21.66 -29.65
CA PHE A 200 0.91 -21.18 -29.79
C PHE A 200 1.21 -20.74 -31.22
N SER A 201 0.23 -20.07 -31.85
CA SER A 201 0.33 -19.54 -33.21
C SER A 201 -0.74 -18.47 -33.47
N PRO A 202 -0.58 -17.61 -34.50
CA PRO A 202 0.58 -17.49 -35.38
C PRO A 202 1.79 -16.86 -34.66
N ASP A 203 2.99 -17.05 -35.21
CA ASP A 203 4.26 -16.59 -34.61
C ASP A 203 4.25 -15.09 -34.22
N LYS A 204 3.74 -14.22 -35.11
CA LYS A 204 3.57 -12.79 -34.83
C LYS A 204 2.66 -12.53 -33.62
N GLY A 205 1.63 -13.36 -33.44
CA GLY A 205 0.70 -13.27 -32.32
C GLY A 205 1.36 -13.61 -30.99
N ILE A 206 2.27 -14.59 -30.96
CA ILE A 206 3.03 -14.96 -29.76
C ILE A 206 3.94 -13.80 -29.32
N LEU A 207 4.71 -13.25 -30.28
CA LEU A 207 5.61 -12.12 -29.98
C LEU A 207 4.82 -10.88 -29.56
N TYR A 208 3.68 -10.63 -30.19
CA TYR A 208 2.80 -9.52 -29.83
C TYR A 208 2.25 -9.69 -28.42
N LEU A 209 1.73 -10.87 -28.07
CA LEU A 209 1.26 -11.20 -26.72
C LEU A 209 2.32 -10.85 -25.67
N VAL A 210 3.55 -11.36 -25.81
CA VAL A 210 4.62 -11.13 -24.82
C VAL A 210 4.93 -9.63 -24.69
N SER A 211 5.04 -8.91 -25.81
CA SER A 211 5.32 -7.46 -25.78
C SER A 211 4.17 -6.63 -25.19
N ASP A 212 2.91 -7.00 -25.48
CA ASP A 212 1.72 -6.30 -25.02
C ASP A 212 1.50 -6.49 -23.52
N GLN A 213 1.67 -7.71 -23.00
CA GLN A 213 1.57 -7.95 -21.55
C GLN A 213 2.61 -7.14 -20.78
N GLN A 214 3.84 -7.09 -21.27
CA GLN A 214 4.93 -6.32 -20.65
C GLN A 214 4.65 -4.81 -20.71
N THR A 215 4.21 -4.31 -21.86
CA THR A 215 3.92 -2.87 -22.06
C THR A 215 2.78 -2.42 -21.15
N ARG A 216 1.65 -3.13 -21.14
CA ARG A 216 0.51 -2.80 -20.28
C ARG A 216 0.85 -2.82 -18.80
N LEU A 217 1.73 -3.73 -18.37
CA LEU A 217 2.20 -3.76 -16.99
C LEU A 217 3.14 -2.58 -16.70
N ARG A 218 4.07 -2.27 -17.61
CA ARG A 218 4.96 -1.11 -17.50
C ARG A 218 4.18 0.17 -17.37
N ASP A 219 3.18 0.39 -18.21
CA ASP A 219 2.39 1.64 -18.21
C ASP A 219 1.72 1.87 -16.86
N ARG A 220 1.16 0.80 -16.26
CA ARG A 220 0.55 0.86 -14.93
C ARG A 220 1.55 1.17 -13.82
N VAL A 221 2.71 0.52 -13.84
CA VAL A 221 3.76 0.80 -12.84
C VAL A 221 4.34 2.20 -13.04
N ASN A 222 4.53 2.62 -14.29
CA ASN A 222 5.04 3.95 -14.64
C ASN A 222 4.13 5.06 -14.12
N LEU A 223 2.81 4.89 -14.26
CA LEU A 223 1.84 5.86 -13.75
C LEU A 223 1.99 6.04 -12.22
N ILE A 224 2.11 4.94 -11.48
CA ILE A 224 2.32 4.99 -10.02
C ILE A 224 3.69 5.59 -9.67
N ALA A 225 4.73 5.22 -10.41
CA ALA A 225 6.07 5.77 -10.21
C ALA A 225 6.12 7.27 -10.52
N THR A 226 5.42 7.72 -11.55
CA THR A 226 5.30 9.14 -11.92
C THR A 226 4.63 9.91 -10.79
N ASP A 227 3.49 9.43 -10.28
CA ASP A 227 2.83 10.06 -9.15
C ASP A 227 3.73 10.05 -7.91
N TYR A 228 4.40 8.94 -7.62
CA TYR A 228 5.38 8.87 -6.53
C TYR A 228 6.47 9.92 -6.65
N TYR A 229 7.12 10.04 -7.81
CA TYR A 229 8.17 11.02 -8.01
C TYR A 229 7.65 12.45 -8.01
N ASN A 230 6.42 12.70 -8.45
CA ASN A 230 5.77 14.00 -8.33
C ASN A 230 5.54 14.36 -6.86
N TYR A 231 4.92 13.47 -6.08
CA TYR A 231 4.70 13.68 -4.64
C TYR A 231 6.02 13.82 -3.87
N HIS A 232 7.03 13.02 -4.23
CA HIS A 232 8.36 13.11 -3.65
C HIS A 232 9.03 14.43 -4.01
N ALA A 233 8.96 14.86 -5.27
CA ALA A 233 9.52 16.12 -5.73
C ALA A 233 8.78 17.33 -5.16
N ASP A 234 7.46 17.26 -4.99
CA ASP A 234 6.66 18.31 -4.35
C ASP A 234 7.00 18.40 -2.86
N GLY A 235 7.16 17.27 -2.18
CA GLY A 235 7.74 17.23 -0.83
C GLY A 235 9.11 17.90 -0.76
N MET A 236 10.00 17.60 -1.72
CA MET A 236 11.32 18.20 -1.83
C MET A 236 11.29 19.69 -2.21
N LYS A 237 10.37 20.13 -3.06
CA LYS A 237 10.18 21.54 -3.45
C LYS A 237 9.66 22.35 -2.28
N ILE A 238 8.67 21.82 -1.55
CA ILE A 238 8.20 22.40 -0.30
C ILE A 238 9.37 22.51 0.70
N ASN A 239 10.24 21.51 0.78
CA ASN A 239 11.44 21.56 1.63
C ASN A 239 12.47 22.60 1.14
N SER A 240 12.68 22.75 -0.16
CA SER A 240 13.66 23.69 -0.75
C SER A 240 13.20 25.16 -0.74
N GLN A 241 11.91 25.44 -0.94
CA GLN A 241 11.36 26.80 -0.82
C GLN A 241 11.32 27.27 0.64
N LYS A 242 11.17 26.33 1.60
CA LYS A 242 11.36 26.61 3.03
C LYS A 242 12.83 26.80 3.44
N ALA A 243 13.79 26.42 2.59
CA ALA A 243 15.22 26.60 2.82
C ALA A 243 15.76 27.98 2.40
N THR A 244 14.93 28.82 1.75
CA THR A 244 15.35 30.15 1.28
C THR A 244 14.32 31.21 1.65
N THR A 245 14.20 31.48 2.94
CA THR A 245 13.71 32.77 3.44
C THR A 245 14.63 33.17 4.57
N THR A 246 15.48 34.16 4.28
CA THR A 246 16.35 34.81 5.24
C THR A 246 15.50 35.82 6.00
N ASP A 247 15.25 35.56 7.28
CA ASP A 247 14.74 36.58 8.20
C ASP A 247 15.88 37.08 9.08
N ILE A 248 15.77 38.33 9.52
CA ILE A 248 16.88 39.26 9.82
C ILE A 248 17.77 38.89 11.04
N GLU A 249 17.49 37.80 11.77
CA GLU A 249 18.19 37.48 13.05
C GLU A 249 18.89 36.11 13.12
N GLY A 250 19.11 35.41 12.01
CA GLY A 250 20.17 34.38 11.94
C GLY A 250 19.97 33.07 12.73
N GLU A 251 18.80 32.77 13.28
CA GLU A 251 18.50 31.44 13.86
C GLU A 251 17.85 30.49 12.84
N LYS A 252 18.55 29.39 12.55
CA LYS A 252 18.05 28.29 11.70
C LYS A 252 16.99 27.47 12.44
N ILE A 253 15.72 27.58 12.04
CA ILE A 253 14.65 26.66 12.48
C ILE A 253 14.36 25.64 11.37
N LEU A 254 14.75 24.38 11.60
CA LEU A 254 14.53 23.21 10.73
C LEU A 254 13.05 22.79 10.70
N VAL A 255 12.40 22.87 9.53
CA VAL A 255 11.00 22.45 9.28
C VAL A 255 10.96 21.14 8.47
N GLU A 256 11.53 20.07 9.02
CA GLU A 256 11.50 18.71 8.42
C GLU A 256 10.45 17.80 9.09
N ARG A 257 9.61 18.33 9.98
CA ARG A 257 8.93 17.55 11.05
C ARG A 257 7.42 17.35 10.90
N ASP A 258 6.78 17.92 9.88
CA ASP A 258 5.31 17.92 9.78
C ASP A 258 4.70 16.62 9.19
N SER A 259 5.40 15.87 8.31
CA SER A 259 4.82 14.71 7.60
C SER A 259 4.59 13.46 8.46
N THR A 260 5.48 13.15 9.41
CA THR A 260 5.31 12.03 10.36
C THR A 260 4.19 12.31 11.36
N ILE A 261 4.08 13.57 11.80
CA ILE A 261 3.04 14.02 12.72
C ILE A 261 1.68 13.99 12.01
N ASP A 262 1.59 14.48 10.77
CA ASP A 262 0.36 14.44 9.98
C ASP A 262 -0.12 13.00 9.70
N SER A 263 0.82 12.09 9.40
CA SER A 263 0.54 10.67 9.24
C SER A 263 0.03 10.03 10.54
N ALA A 264 0.61 10.38 11.69
CA ALA A 264 0.15 9.91 12.99
C ALA A 264 -1.23 10.48 13.36
N ILE A 265 -1.50 11.74 13.06
CA ILE A 265 -2.80 12.39 13.23
C ILE A 265 -3.87 11.64 12.41
N LEU A 266 -3.60 11.35 11.14
CA LEU A 266 -4.50 10.59 10.27
C LEU A 266 -4.78 9.18 10.82
N ARG A 267 -3.76 8.49 11.32
CA ARG A 267 -3.91 7.13 11.88
C ARG A 267 -4.81 7.12 13.12
N VAL A 268 -4.55 8.02 14.08
CA VAL A 268 -5.37 8.15 15.30
C VAL A 268 -6.82 8.49 14.96
N THR A 269 -7.01 9.33 13.94
CA THR A 269 -8.34 9.69 13.45
C THR A 269 -9.10 8.50 12.87
N MET A 270 -8.42 7.63 12.10
CA MET A 270 -9.04 6.42 11.53
C MET A 270 -9.33 5.36 12.59
N ASP A 271 -8.43 5.20 13.57
CA ASP A 271 -8.62 4.27 14.68
C ASP A 271 -9.88 4.60 15.50
N LEU A 272 -10.24 5.88 15.60
CA LEU A 272 -11.37 6.39 16.38
C LEU A 272 -12.71 5.74 16.03
N VAL A 273 -12.89 5.35 14.77
CA VAL A 273 -14.18 4.88 14.23
C VAL A 273 -14.52 3.45 14.71
N SER A 274 -13.54 2.71 15.21
CA SER A 274 -13.72 1.35 15.71
C SER A 274 -13.21 1.22 17.13
N ILE A 275 -14.08 0.78 18.04
CA ILE A 275 -13.75 0.59 19.46
C ILE A 275 -12.50 -0.31 19.63
N ASN A 276 -12.37 -1.35 18.81
CA ASN A 276 -11.29 -2.33 18.91
C ASN A 276 -9.92 -1.74 18.54
N THR A 277 -9.87 -0.80 17.59
CA THR A 277 -8.62 -0.13 17.20
C THR A 277 -8.36 1.10 18.08
N TRP A 278 -9.43 1.81 18.42
CA TRP A 278 -9.40 3.01 19.25
C TRP A 278 -8.88 2.71 20.65
N ILE A 279 -9.46 1.73 21.35
CA ILE A 279 -9.23 1.49 22.77
C ILE A 279 -8.05 0.55 22.99
N ASP A 280 -6.95 1.10 23.49
CA ASP A 280 -5.86 0.36 24.08
C ASP A 280 -6.02 0.34 25.60
N ASN A 281 -6.38 -0.82 26.14
CA ASN A 281 -6.64 -0.97 27.57
C ASN A 281 -5.42 -0.63 28.44
N LYS A 282 -4.20 -1.00 28.00
CA LYS A 282 -2.97 -0.71 28.77
C LYS A 282 -2.68 0.78 28.80
N LEU A 283 -2.83 1.44 27.65
CA LEU A 283 -2.65 2.89 27.54
C LEU A 283 -3.71 3.64 28.35
N ALA A 284 -4.98 3.23 28.24
CA ALA A 284 -6.09 3.85 28.96
C ALA A 284 -5.91 3.70 30.48
N MET A 285 -5.47 2.54 30.98
CA MET A 285 -5.12 2.34 32.39
C MET A 285 -3.96 3.25 32.83
N SER A 286 -2.91 3.34 32.00
CA SER A 286 -1.75 4.21 32.29
C SER A 286 -2.16 5.69 32.39
N VAL A 287 -2.97 6.19 31.46
CA VAL A 287 -3.49 7.56 31.53
C VAL A 287 -4.40 7.74 32.74
N CYS A 288 -5.30 6.78 33.00
CA CYS A 288 -6.21 6.82 34.15
C CYS A 288 -5.46 6.93 35.49
N SER A 289 -4.35 6.21 35.65
CA SER A 289 -3.54 6.22 36.88
C SER A 289 -2.94 7.58 37.23
N GLN A 290 -2.87 8.51 36.27
CA GLN A 290 -2.35 9.86 36.48
C GLN A 290 -3.39 10.83 37.08
N PHE A 291 -4.64 10.38 37.24
CA PHE A 291 -5.73 11.16 37.80
C PHE A 291 -6.26 10.44 39.05
N SER A 292 -5.95 10.98 40.23
CA SER A 292 -6.25 10.35 41.53
C SER A 292 -7.74 10.07 41.80
N ARG A 293 -8.65 10.73 41.07
CA ARG A 293 -10.11 10.62 41.25
C ARG A 293 -10.83 9.97 40.07
N LEU A 294 -10.09 9.36 39.14
CA LEU A 294 -10.65 8.73 37.94
C LEU A 294 -10.62 7.20 38.07
N ASN A 295 -11.77 6.55 37.88
CA ASN A 295 -11.82 5.10 37.79
C ASN A 295 -11.73 4.64 36.33
N TYR A 296 -11.08 3.49 36.11
CA TYR A 296 -10.87 2.94 34.78
C TYR A 296 -12.18 2.60 34.05
N PRO A 297 -13.20 1.99 34.69
CA PRO A 297 -14.45 1.65 34.00
C PRO A 297 -15.17 2.87 33.40
N LEU A 298 -15.24 3.98 34.12
CA LEU A 298 -15.84 5.22 33.62
C LEU A 298 -15.01 5.83 32.51
N PHE A 299 -13.67 5.78 32.62
CA PHE A 299 -12.80 6.28 31.57
C PHE A 299 -12.91 5.45 30.29
N ARG A 300 -12.97 4.13 30.40
CA ARG A 300 -13.21 3.24 29.25
C ARG A 300 -14.56 3.54 28.59
N ARG A 301 -15.64 3.68 29.37
CA ARG A 301 -16.96 4.08 28.86
C ARG A 301 -16.92 5.43 28.13
N THR A 302 -16.07 6.35 28.59
CA THR A 302 -15.85 7.65 27.94
C THR A 302 -15.21 7.46 26.56
N LEU A 303 -14.18 6.61 26.45
CA LEU A 303 -13.53 6.31 25.19
C LEU A 303 -14.47 5.58 24.21
N GLU A 304 -15.31 4.68 24.71
CA GLU A 304 -16.36 4.00 23.93
C GLU A 304 -17.39 5.00 23.38
N ALA A 305 -17.86 5.94 24.22
CA ALA A 305 -18.80 6.99 23.80
C ALA A 305 -18.21 7.88 22.69
N ILE A 306 -16.93 8.27 22.82
CA ILE A 306 -16.21 9.02 21.78
C ILE A 306 -16.16 8.22 20.47
N SER A 307 -15.80 6.93 20.53
CA SER A 307 -15.69 6.09 19.33
C SER A 307 -17.05 5.85 18.65
N ASN A 308 -18.10 5.59 19.43
CA ASN A 308 -19.46 5.43 18.92
C ASN A 308 -19.96 6.70 18.23
N ARG A 309 -19.77 7.86 18.85
CA ARG A 309 -20.11 9.15 18.23
C ARG A 309 -19.31 9.37 16.95
N ALA A 310 -18.03 9.03 16.91
CA ALA A 310 -17.21 9.14 15.70
C ALA A 310 -17.75 8.29 14.55
N ALA A 311 -18.14 7.04 14.83
CA ALA A 311 -18.74 6.15 13.84
C ALA A 311 -20.06 6.70 13.27
N ILE A 312 -20.91 7.29 14.12
CA ILE A 312 -22.14 7.97 13.68
C ILE A 312 -21.82 9.18 12.82
N GLN A 313 -20.91 10.06 13.29
CA GLN A 313 -20.53 11.27 12.56
C GLN A 313 -19.89 10.97 11.20
N MET A 314 -19.15 9.87 11.07
CA MET A 314 -18.59 9.42 9.79
C MET A 314 -19.70 9.03 8.80
N LYS A 315 -20.71 8.27 9.25
CA LYS A 315 -21.87 7.90 8.42
C LYS A 315 -22.68 9.13 8.00
N GLU A 316 -22.85 10.09 8.90
CA GLU A 316 -23.60 11.33 8.66
C GLU A 316 -22.80 12.42 7.93
N ARG A 317 -21.53 12.17 7.55
CA ARG A 317 -20.63 13.16 6.95
C ARG A 317 -20.42 14.42 7.81
N LYS A 318 -20.55 14.29 9.13
CA LYS A 318 -20.30 15.35 10.13
C LYS A 318 -18.95 15.20 10.83
N PHE A 319 -18.15 14.21 10.43
CA PHE A 319 -16.91 13.85 11.12
C PHE A 319 -15.86 14.96 11.13
N ASP A 320 -15.83 15.77 10.07
CA ASP A 320 -14.95 16.93 9.89
C ASP A 320 -15.63 18.27 10.20
N LEU A 321 -16.83 18.28 10.77
CA LEU A 321 -17.62 19.50 10.91
C LEU A 321 -17.02 20.46 11.94
N GLU A 322 -16.88 21.72 11.55
CA GLU A 322 -16.50 22.83 12.43
C GLU A 322 -17.54 23.94 12.32
N LYS A 323 -17.84 24.61 13.44
CA LYS A 323 -18.70 25.79 13.47
C LYS A 323 -17.90 26.98 14.00
N LYS A 324 -17.88 28.08 13.26
CA LYS A 324 -17.28 29.34 13.72
C LYS A 324 -18.35 30.21 14.35
N LYS A 325 -18.12 30.67 15.58
CA LYS A 325 -19.01 31.62 16.27
C LYS A 325 -18.18 32.62 17.06
N ASN A 326 -18.33 33.91 16.78
CA ASN A 326 -17.69 35.01 17.53
C ASN A 326 -16.18 34.80 17.79
N ASN A 327 -15.38 34.59 16.74
CA ASN A 327 -13.94 34.29 16.82
C ASN A 327 -13.54 33.01 17.57
N ARG A 328 -14.50 32.11 17.82
CA ARG A 328 -14.26 30.78 18.42
C ARG A 328 -14.58 29.69 17.41
N ILE A 329 -13.82 28.60 17.47
CA ILE A 329 -14.06 27.39 16.69
C ILE A 329 -14.70 26.35 17.61
N GLU A 330 -15.92 25.92 17.28
CA GLU A 330 -16.55 24.76 17.90
C GLU A 330 -16.32 23.55 17.00
N TYR A 331 -15.53 22.60 17.50
CA TYR A 331 -15.24 21.34 16.81
C TYR A 331 -16.38 20.35 17.07
N VAL A 332 -17.39 20.36 16.20
CA VAL A 332 -18.54 19.46 16.30
C VAL A 332 -18.14 18.03 15.90
N GLY A 333 -17.34 17.93 14.84
CA GLY A 333 -16.77 16.68 14.34
C GLY A 333 -15.59 16.21 15.18
N LEU A 334 -15.56 14.91 15.51
CA LEU A 334 -14.48 14.35 16.32
C LEU A 334 -13.14 14.29 15.58
N LYS A 335 -13.12 14.20 14.25
CA LYS A 335 -11.87 14.24 13.47
C LYS A 335 -11.23 15.62 13.50
N SER A 336 -12.02 16.68 13.29
CA SER A 336 -11.52 18.05 13.38
C SER A 336 -11.03 18.38 14.80
N LEU A 337 -11.74 17.92 15.84
CA LEU A 337 -11.33 18.09 17.23
C LEU A 337 -10.00 17.39 17.54
N ILE A 338 -9.83 16.11 17.18
CA ILE A 338 -8.59 15.37 17.43
C ILE A 338 -7.41 16.00 16.68
N LYS A 339 -7.63 16.37 15.41
CA LYS A 339 -6.61 17.07 14.61
C LYS A 339 -6.16 18.35 15.31
N ALA A 340 -7.10 19.17 15.78
CA ALA A 340 -6.80 20.41 16.50
C ALA A 340 -6.02 20.16 17.80
N ILE A 341 -6.42 19.17 18.61
CA ILE A 341 -5.70 18.80 19.84
C ILE A 341 -4.24 18.46 19.55
N LEU A 342 -4.00 17.59 18.57
CA LEU A 342 -2.66 17.12 18.23
C LEU A 342 -1.83 18.25 17.61
N GLN A 343 -2.36 18.97 16.63
CA GLN A 343 -1.69 20.10 16.00
C GLN A 343 -1.29 21.16 17.03
N TYR A 344 -2.18 21.52 17.95
CA TYR A 344 -1.87 22.51 18.99
C TYR A 344 -0.90 22.01 20.06
N THR A 345 -0.78 20.68 20.24
CA THR A 345 0.23 20.07 21.09
C THR A 345 1.61 20.21 20.45
N PHE A 346 1.74 19.87 19.17
CA PHE A 346 3.02 19.94 18.46
C PHE A 346 3.46 21.38 18.18
N GLU A 347 2.55 22.28 17.79
CA GLU A 347 2.82 23.72 17.68
C GLU A 347 3.40 24.28 18.99
N TYR A 348 2.85 23.86 20.13
CA TYR A 348 3.35 24.30 21.44
C TYR A 348 4.75 23.74 21.74
N CYS A 349 4.98 22.46 21.45
CA CYS A 349 6.29 21.85 21.67
C CYS A 349 7.37 22.56 20.83
N GLN A 350 7.07 22.86 19.57
CA GLN A 350 7.95 23.60 18.67
C GLN A 350 8.25 25.00 19.21
N LYS A 351 7.22 25.77 19.57
CA LYS A 351 7.37 27.14 20.11
C LYS A 351 8.19 27.23 21.40
N ASN A 352 8.22 26.17 22.20
CA ASN A 352 8.91 26.15 23.49
C ASN A 352 10.21 25.32 23.46
N GLY A 353 10.73 24.99 22.26
CA GLY A 353 11.98 24.23 22.12
C GLY A 353 11.94 22.82 22.71
N ILE A 354 10.74 22.24 22.88
CA ILE A 354 10.56 20.90 23.43
C ILE A 354 10.91 19.87 22.36
N ASN A 355 11.73 18.87 22.71
CA ASN A 355 12.11 17.83 21.77
C ASN A 355 10.89 16.95 21.42
N VAL A 356 10.34 17.15 20.22
CA VAL A 356 9.18 16.40 19.71
C VAL A 356 9.44 14.91 19.49
N GLN A 357 10.70 14.47 19.41
CA GLN A 357 11.06 13.05 19.36
C GLN A 357 10.93 12.38 20.73
N SER A 358 11.02 13.15 21.80
CA SER A 358 10.84 12.63 23.15
C SER A 358 9.34 12.51 23.44
N LYS A 359 8.80 11.30 23.24
CA LYS A 359 7.41 10.95 23.57
C LYS A 359 7.03 11.40 24.99
N LEU A 360 7.95 11.25 25.93
CA LEU A 360 7.77 11.67 27.31
C LEU A 360 7.64 13.20 27.45
N GLN A 361 8.52 13.98 26.81
CA GLN A 361 8.46 15.44 26.90
C GLN A 361 7.20 16.01 26.23
N VAL A 362 6.81 15.47 25.06
CA VAL A 362 5.57 15.88 24.38
C VAL A 362 4.34 15.56 25.23
N TYR A 363 4.31 14.38 25.85
CA TYR A 363 3.24 13.97 26.74
C TYR A 363 3.12 14.89 27.98
N ILE A 364 4.26 15.24 28.60
CA ILE A 364 4.30 16.17 29.74
C ILE A 364 3.84 17.57 29.31
N ALA A 365 4.27 18.04 28.14
CA ALA A 365 3.86 19.33 27.58
C ALA A 365 2.34 19.40 27.35
N ALA A 366 1.76 18.36 26.75
CA ALA A 366 0.31 18.23 26.57
C ALA A 366 -0.42 18.26 27.92
N LYS A 367 0.06 17.50 28.91
CA LYS A 367 -0.53 17.46 30.25
C LYS A 367 -0.55 18.83 30.90
N LYS A 368 0.59 19.53 30.90
CA LYS A 368 0.71 20.89 31.46
C LYS A 368 -0.26 21.85 30.77
N ARG A 369 -0.31 21.83 29.43
CA ARG A 369 -1.09 22.76 28.61
C ARG A 369 -2.60 22.56 28.75
N PHE A 370 -3.08 21.33 28.62
CA PHE A 370 -4.52 21.06 28.61
C PHE A 370 -5.13 20.94 30.02
N SER A 371 -4.31 20.62 31.04
CA SER A 371 -4.77 20.55 32.44
C SER A 371 -4.69 21.88 33.18
N ALA A 372 -4.08 22.92 32.61
CA ALA A 372 -3.95 24.23 33.23
C ALA A 372 -5.34 24.83 33.56
N THR A 373 -5.54 25.30 34.80
CA THR A 373 -6.82 25.90 35.21
C THR A 373 -7.13 27.17 34.43
N TYR A 374 -6.11 27.98 34.16
CA TYR A 374 -6.21 29.24 33.42
C TYR A 374 -5.30 29.20 32.20
N THR A 375 -5.84 29.50 31.03
CA THR A 375 -5.09 29.72 29.79
C THR A 375 -5.71 30.89 29.03
N LYS A 376 -4.88 31.74 28.44
CA LYS A 376 -5.33 32.82 27.53
C LYS A 376 -5.37 32.37 26.07
N GLU A 377 -4.96 31.14 25.79
CA GLU A 377 -4.84 30.63 24.42
C GLU A 377 -6.18 30.10 23.90
N GLN A 378 -6.83 30.88 23.04
CA GLN A 378 -8.17 30.59 22.51
C GLN A 378 -8.28 29.18 21.90
N LYS A 379 -7.26 28.74 21.16
CA LYS A 379 -7.14 27.40 20.57
C LYS A 379 -7.30 26.26 21.60
N VAL A 380 -6.71 26.43 22.79
CA VAL A 380 -6.78 25.44 23.89
C VAL A 380 -8.15 25.48 24.56
N ILE A 381 -8.73 26.66 24.71
CA ILE A 381 -10.08 26.83 25.27
C ILE A 381 -11.11 26.15 24.34
N ASP A 382 -11.03 26.40 23.03
CA ASP A 382 -11.96 25.90 22.03
C ASP A 382 -11.97 24.37 21.94
N THR A 383 -10.79 23.73 21.95
CA THR A 383 -10.67 22.26 21.98
C THR A 383 -11.21 21.66 23.27
N ARG A 384 -10.93 22.30 24.43
CA ARG A 384 -11.44 21.85 25.73
C ARG A 384 -12.95 21.96 25.84
N ASP A 385 -13.52 23.08 25.42
CA ASP A 385 -14.95 23.32 25.50
C ASP A 385 -15.71 22.41 24.53
N SER A 386 -15.17 22.18 23.33
CA SER A 386 -15.75 21.26 22.35
C SER A 386 -15.79 19.83 22.89
N LEU A 387 -14.68 19.31 23.43
CA LEU A 387 -14.67 17.97 24.01
C LEU A 387 -15.56 17.88 25.25
N PHE A 388 -15.56 18.90 26.11
CA PHE A 388 -16.44 18.93 27.29
C PHE A 388 -17.92 18.84 26.88
N LYS A 389 -18.32 19.60 25.86
CA LYS A 389 -19.67 19.58 25.32
C LYS A 389 -20.03 18.19 24.77
N ILE A 390 -19.14 17.59 23.98
CA ILE A 390 -19.34 16.22 23.47
C ILE A 390 -19.56 15.23 24.63
N LEU A 391 -18.71 15.25 25.66
CA LEU A 391 -18.87 14.34 26.80
C LEU A 391 -20.17 14.56 27.59
N LYS A 392 -20.65 15.81 27.63
CA LYS A 392 -21.92 16.17 28.25
C LYS A 392 -23.10 15.67 27.42
N ASP A 393 -23.06 15.84 26.10
CA ASP A 393 -24.07 15.36 25.14
C ASP A 393 -24.17 13.83 25.15
N GLU A 394 -23.05 13.13 25.32
CA GLU A 394 -23.00 11.66 25.44
C GLU A 394 -23.40 11.15 26.84
N HIS A 395 -23.83 12.04 27.75
CA HIS A 395 -24.28 11.71 29.10
C HIS A 395 -23.32 10.82 29.90
N VAL A 396 -22.01 11.02 29.72
CA VAL A 396 -20.97 10.19 30.37
C VAL A 396 -20.96 10.39 31.89
N SER A 397 -21.26 11.61 32.37
CA SER A 397 -21.41 11.92 33.80
C SER A 397 -22.25 13.18 34.00
N ASN A 398 -22.99 13.24 35.11
CA ASN A 398 -23.79 14.41 35.49
C ASN A 398 -22.99 15.47 36.28
N LYS A 399 -21.76 15.13 36.74
CA LYS A 399 -20.93 16.03 37.55
C LYS A 399 -19.90 16.75 36.66
N ASN A 400 -19.97 18.09 36.61
CA ASN A 400 -19.04 18.91 35.83
C ASN A 400 -17.56 18.67 36.21
N THR A 401 -17.27 18.47 37.50
CA THR A 401 -15.91 18.17 37.99
C THR A 401 -15.37 16.85 37.45
N THR A 402 -16.23 15.83 37.35
CA THR A 402 -15.91 14.54 36.73
C THR A 402 -15.69 14.69 35.22
N LEU A 403 -16.57 15.43 34.53
CA LEU A 403 -16.43 15.70 33.09
C LEU A 403 -15.14 16.45 32.73
N ILE A 404 -14.71 17.42 33.56
CA ILE A 404 -13.42 18.12 33.39
C ILE A 404 -12.24 17.14 33.49
N THR A 405 -12.29 16.22 34.46
CA THR A 405 -11.25 15.20 34.65
C THR A 405 -11.22 14.22 33.47
N LEU A 406 -12.39 13.75 33.04
CA LEU A 406 -12.55 12.86 31.89
C LEU A 406 -12.07 13.50 30.59
N ARG A 407 -12.40 14.78 30.36
CA ARG A 407 -11.91 15.56 29.22
C ARG A 407 -10.38 15.60 29.19
N ASN A 408 -9.75 15.94 30.32
CA ASN A 408 -8.28 16.04 30.38
C ASN A 408 -7.63 14.66 30.15
N ALA A 409 -8.19 13.61 30.75
CA ALA A 409 -7.73 12.24 30.53
C ALA A 409 -7.90 11.80 29.07
N ALA A 410 -9.02 12.12 28.42
CA ALA A 410 -9.27 11.81 27.02
C ALA A 410 -8.30 12.53 26.08
N ILE A 411 -8.02 13.83 26.32
CA ILE A 411 -7.01 14.59 25.58
C ILE A 411 -5.63 13.93 25.71
N LEU A 412 -5.23 13.55 26.92
CA LEU A 412 -3.96 12.87 27.14
C LEU A 412 -3.89 11.50 26.48
N TYR A 413 -5.00 10.78 26.46
CA TYR A 413 -5.10 9.51 25.75
C TYR A 413 -4.93 9.70 24.24
N ILE A 414 -5.58 10.70 23.63
CA ILE A 414 -5.42 11.07 22.21
C ILE A 414 -3.95 11.35 21.90
N VAL A 415 -3.29 12.18 22.71
CA VAL A 415 -1.87 12.51 22.52
C VAL A 415 -0.98 11.28 22.66
N ALA A 416 -1.19 10.45 23.69
CA ALA A 416 -0.38 9.26 23.90
C ALA A 416 -0.57 8.20 22.80
N LYS A 417 -1.80 8.08 22.26
CA LYS A 417 -2.11 7.21 21.12
C LYS A 417 -1.40 7.69 19.85
N CYS A 418 -1.33 9.00 19.63
CA CYS A 418 -0.57 9.60 18.54
C CYS A 418 0.93 9.33 18.67
N LEU A 419 1.50 9.57 19.86
CA LEU A 419 2.92 9.33 20.14
C LEU A 419 3.36 7.87 20.04
N ARG A 420 2.42 6.92 20.13
CA ARG A 420 2.72 5.50 19.86
C ARG A 420 2.80 5.19 18.36
N SER A 421 2.14 6.01 17.53
CA SER A 421 2.10 5.88 16.07
C SER A 421 3.26 6.58 15.36
N ILE A 422 3.93 7.50 16.06
CA ILE A 422 5.24 8.10 15.74
C ILE A 422 6.32 7.23 16.37
#